data_AF-A0AA38CFA1-F1
#
_entry.id   AF-A0AA38CFA1-F1
#
_cell.length_a   1.000
_cell.length_b   1.000
_cell.length_c   1.000
_cell.angle_alpha   90.00
_cell.angle_beta   90.00
_cell.angle_gamma   90.00
#
_symmetry.space_group_name_H-M   'P 1'
#
loop_
_entity.id
_entity.type
_entity.pdbx_description
1 polymer ?
#
loop_
_entity_poly.entity_id
_entity_poly.type
_entity_poly.pdbx_seq_one_letter_code
_entity_poly.pdbx_strand_id
1 'polypeptide(L)'
;MLEAKHKTIFWTPCAAHCIDLMLEDIGKKDWIKNTVEHGKSITKYIYNHSWVLNLMRKNTEGRELVRPAITRFATNFLTLQSLISQQQNLKKMFSSDEWNASKWSRKQDGKDTKKKLFDNLFWKKTTEIVKVAEPLVKVLRLVDGEKLAMGYIYGAMDQAKENIRVAYKDRVTKYGPIWEIIDNRWNNQLHRPIHAAGYFLNPKYHYRTQFGEDQTGEVKNGLYECLERMVPDEMQQLKVHRQINFFSRATGTFGKNLAKIARNVDQPGKKF
;
A
#
# COMPACT_ATOMS: atom_id res chain seq x y z
N MET A 1 -8.89 -1.43 30.11
CA MET A 1 -8.78 -1.87 28.70
C MET A 1 -9.48 -3.23 28.57
N LEU A 2 -10.32 -3.47 27.56
CA LEU A 2 -11.10 -4.72 27.41
C LEU A 2 -10.23 -5.99 27.42
N GLU A 3 -9.04 -5.89 26.82
CA GLU A 3 -8.04 -6.95 26.76
C GLU A 3 -7.59 -7.47 28.15
N ALA A 4 -7.52 -6.59 29.15
CA ALA A 4 -7.16 -6.97 30.52
C ALA A 4 -8.28 -7.76 31.23
N LYS A 5 -9.54 -7.55 30.83
CA LYS A 5 -10.71 -8.28 31.35
C LYS A 5 -10.97 -9.58 30.59
N HIS A 6 -10.58 -9.65 29.32
CA HIS A 6 -10.79 -10.79 28.45
C HIS A 6 -9.47 -11.20 27.79
N LYS A 7 -8.70 -12.07 28.47
CA LYS A 7 -7.35 -12.48 28.06
C LYS A 7 -7.29 -13.12 26.67
N THR A 8 -8.38 -13.70 26.18
CA THR A 8 -8.47 -14.37 24.88
C THR A 8 -8.73 -13.42 23.70
N ILE A 9 -9.06 -12.15 23.95
CA ILE A 9 -9.30 -11.14 22.91
C ILE A 9 -7.97 -10.46 22.54
N PHE A 10 -7.77 -10.19 21.26
CA PHE A 10 -6.70 -9.33 20.76
C PHE A 10 -7.19 -7.91 20.56
N TRP A 11 -6.39 -6.94 20.97
CA TRP A 11 -6.55 -5.55 20.55
C TRP A 11 -5.48 -5.21 19.52
N THR A 12 -5.91 -4.69 18.38
CA THR A 12 -5.02 -4.19 17.31
C THR A 12 -5.43 -2.78 16.95
N PRO A 13 -4.48 -1.87 16.67
CA PRO A 13 -4.83 -0.58 16.10
C PRO A 13 -5.33 -0.75 14.67
N CYS A 14 -6.02 0.28 14.16
CA CYS A 14 -6.51 0.29 12.79
C CYS A 14 -5.35 0.17 11.77
N ALA A 15 -5.35 -0.91 10.99
CA ALA A 15 -4.34 -1.16 9.97
C ALA A 15 -4.28 -0.06 8.91
N ALA A 16 -5.43 0.42 8.43
CA ALA A 16 -5.50 1.49 7.45
C ALA A 16 -4.84 2.77 7.98
N HIS A 17 -5.12 3.11 9.24
CA HIS A 17 -4.49 4.26 9.90
C HIS A 17 -2.97 4.09 10.03
N CYS A 18 -2.48 2.93 10.47
CA CYS A 18 -1.04 2.68 10.58
C CYS A 18 -0.32 2.77 9.24
N ILE A 19 -0.91 2.26 8.15
CA ILE A 19 -0.33 2.36 6.79
C ILE A 19 -0.37 3.81 6.29
N ASP A 20 -1.42 4.57 6.60
CA ASP A 20 -1.45 5.99 6.28
C ASP A 20 -0.33 6.77 6.97
N LEU A 21 -0.03 6.44 8.23
CA LEU A 21 1.10 7.03 8.96
C LEU A 21 2.47 6.66 8.33
N MET A 22 2.62 5.45 7.77
CA MET A 22 3.82 5.10 7.00
C MET A 22 3.97 5.99 5.76
N LEU A 23 2.88 6.16 5.01
CA LEU A 23 2.81 7.03 3.84
C LEU A 23 3.08 8.50 4.21
N GLU A 24 2.58 8.96 5.35
CA GLU A 24 2.86 10.28 5.90
C GLU A 24 4.35 10.49 6.19
N ASP A 25 4.98 9.57 6.92
CA ASP A 25 6.38 9.69 7.30
C ASP A 25 7.32 9.61 6.10
N ILE A 26 7.01 8.77 5.12
CA ILE A 26 7.69 8.79 3.81
C ILE A 26 7.52 10.17 3.17
N GLY A 27 6.29 10.70 3.15
CA GLY A 27 5.96 12.02 2.62
C GLY A 27 6.71 13.18 3.27
N LYS A 28 7.19 13.04 4.51
CA LYS A 28 7.95 14.07 5.23
C LYS A 28 9.39 14.22 4.74
N LYS A 29 9.96 13.25 4.01
CA LYS A 29 11.31 13.41 3.42
C LYS A 29 11.32 14.60 2.47
N ASP A 30 12.29 15.51 2.62
CA ASP A 30 12.30 16.82 1.94
C ASP A 30 12.13 16.71 0.42
N TRP A 31 12.84 15.78 -0.22
CA TRP A 31 12.74 15.61 -1.67
C TRP A 31 11.36 15.11 -2.12
N ILE A 32 10.66 14.32 -1.30
CA ILE A 32 9.29 13.86 -1.55
C ILE A 32 8.32 15.00 -1.32
N LYS A 33 8.39 15.66 -0.16
CA LYS A 33 7.58 16.83 0.19
C LYS A 33 7.65 17.90 -0.89
N ASN A 34 8.86 18.27 -1.32
CA ASN A 34 9.07 19.29 -2.36
C ASN A 34 8.49 18.87 -3.71
N THR A 35 8.57 17.59 -4.08
CA THR A 35 7.99 17.08 -5.33
C THR A 35 6.47 17.05 -5.28
N VAL A 36 5.89 16.69 -4.12
CA VAL A 36 4.43 16.73 -3.89
C VAL A 36 3.93 18.17 -3.99
N GLU A 37 4.58 19.13 -3.35
CA GLU A 37 4.20 20.56 -3.43
C GLU A 37 4.36 21.11 -4.86
N HIS A 38 5.39 20.68 -5.58
CA HIS A 38 5.53 20.99 -7.01
C HIS A 38 4.30 20.48 -7.79
N GLY A 39 3.94 19.20 -7.66
CA GLY A 39 2.76 18.62 -8.31
C GLY A 39 1.45 19.33 -7.94
N LYS A 40 1.25 19.65 -6.65
CA LYS A 40 0.11 20.42 -6.17
C LYS A 40 0.03 21.81 -6.79
N SER A 41 1.17 22.47 -7.00
CA SER A 41 1.18 23.80 -7.62
C SER A 41 0.70 23.75 -9.08
N ILE A 42 1.05 22.68 -9.83
CA ILE A 42 0.58 22.46 -11.20
C ILE A 42 -0.94 22.23 -11.20
N THR A 43 -1.43 21.30 -10.37
CA THR A 43 -2.86 21.01 -10.31
C THR A 43 -3.65 22.22 -9.84
N LYS A 44 -3.22 22.89 -8.77
CA LYS A 44 -3.86 24.12 -8.27
C LYS A 44 -3.98 25.18 -9.36
N TYR A 45 -2.93 25.41 -10.15
CA TYR A 45 -3.00 26.35 -11.27
C TYR A 45 -4.06 25.96 -12.31
N ILE A 46 -4.12 24.67 -12.70
CA ILE A 46 -5.07 24.17 -13.69
C ILE A 46 -6.51 24.32 -13.17
N TYR A 47 -6.79 23.85 -11.96
CA TYR A 47 -8.16 23.83 -11.40
C TYR A 47 -8.67 25.21 -11.00
N ASN A 48 -7.80 26.16 -10.65
CA ASN A 48 -8.22 27.52 -10.29
C ASN A 48 -8.63 28.39 -11.49
N HIS A 49 -8.39 27.92 -12.72
CA HIS A 49 -8.65 28.68 -13.92
C HIS A 49 -9.56 27.91 -14.86
N SER A 50 -10.86 28.24 -14.90
CA SER A 50 -11.88 27.48 -15.63
C SER A 50 -11.53 27.23 -17.09
N TRP A 51 -10.94 28.22 -17.77
CA TRP A 51 -10.49 28.06 -19.16
C TRP A 51 -9.33 27.05 -19.29
N VAL A 52 -8.35 27.10 -18.37
CA VAL A 52 -7.21 26.17 -18.34
C VAL A 52 -7.68 24.75 -17.98
N LEU A 53 -8.62 24.62 -17.04
CA LEU A 53 -9.25 23.36 -16.69
C LEU A 53 -9.99 22.73 -17.88
N ASN A 54 -10.77 23.52 -18.61
CA ASN A 54 -11.47 23.05 -19.81
C ASN A 54 -10.49 22.62 -20.90
N LEU A 55 -9.41 23.39 -21.11
CA LEU A 55 -8.36 23.01 -22.04
C LEU A 55 -7.66 21.71 -21.60
N MET A 56 -7.36 21.55 -20.30
CA MET A 56 -6.81 20.30 -19.77
C MET A 56 -7.74 19.12 -20.08
N ARG A 57 -9.03 19.23 -19.77
CA ARG A 57 -10.03 18.18 -20.04
C ARG A 57 -10.12 17.83 -21.53
N LYS A 58 -10.04 18.83 -22.42
CA LYS A 58 -9.99 18.61 -23.87
C LYS A 58 -8.74 17.81 -24.27
N ASN A 59 -7.60 18.09 -23.65
CA ASN A 59 -6.34 17.41 -23.94
C ASN A 59 -6.16 16.05 -23.24
N THR A 60 -6.95 15.76 -22.20
CA THR A 60 -6.86 14.51 -21.41
C THR A 60 -8.07 13.60 -21.57
N GLU A 61 -8.95 13.85 -22.55
CA GLU A 61 -10.19 13.09 -22.76
C GLU A 61 -11.10 13.10 -21.52
N GLY A 62 -11.16 14.23 -20.82
CA GLY A 62 -11.95 14.41 -19.60
C GLY A 62 -11.37 13.76 -18.34
N ARG A 63 -10.14 13.20 -18.40
CA ARG A 63 -9.50 12.61 -17.20
C ARG A 63 -9.12 13.68 -16.19
N GLU A 64 -9.54 13.48 -14.95
CA GLU A 64 -9.21 14.33 -13.81
C GLU A 64 -7.80 14.02 -13.27
N LEU A 65 -7.06 15.08 -12.91
CA LEU A 65 -5.71 14.95 -12.35
C LEU A 65 -5.75 14.68 -10.84
N VAL A 66 -6.68 15.30 -10.12
CA VAL A 66 -6.84 15.09 -8.67
C VAL A 66 -7.74 13.88 -8.47
N ARG A 67 -7.25 12.90 -7.71
CA ARG A 67 -7.98 11.66 -7.39
C ARG A 67 -8.16 11.53 -5.89
N PRO A 68 -9.36 11.87 -5.37
CA PRO A 68 -9.65 11.71 -3.95
C PRO A 68 -9.45 10.27 -3.50
N ALA A 69 -8.83 10.11 -2.34
CA ALA A 69 -8.72 8.87 -1.60
C ALA A 69 -9.18 9.09 -0.16
N ILE A 70 -9.36 8.00 0.58
CA ILE A 70 -9.80 8.01 1.97
C ILE A 70 -8.85 8.82 2.85
N THR A 71 -7.56 8.82 2.52
CA THR A 71 -6.56 9.63 3.22
C THR A 71 -5.96 10.71 2.34
N ARG A 72 -5.54 11.81 2.99
CA ARG A 72 -4.88 12.93 2.32
C ARG A 72 -3.56 12.51 1.64
N PHE A 73 -2.84 11.56 2.23
CA PHE A 73 -1.57 11.08 1.68
C PHE A 73 -1.80 10.20 0.46
N ALA A 74 -2.73 9.25 0.53
CA ALA A 74 -3.14 8.48 -0.64
C ALA A 74 -3.62 9.41 -1.77
N THR A 75 -4.37 10.47 -1.45
CA THR A 75 -4.81 11.48 -2.44
C THR A 75 -3.64 12.14 -3.15
N ASN A 76 -2.59 12.55 -2.41
CA ASN A 76 -1.39 13.14 -3.00
C ASN A 76 -0.69 12.16 -3.96
N PHE A 77 -0.53 10.89 -3.56
CA PHE A 77 0.12 9.88 -4.40
C PHE A 77 -0.69 9.55 -5.66
N LEU A 78 -2.01 9.39 -5.54
CA LEU A 78 -2.87 9.17 -6.70
C LEU A 78 -2.88 10.37 -7.65
N THR A 79 -2.79 11.59 -7.12
CA THR A 79 -2.65 12.81 -7.93
C THR A 79 -1.33 12.82 -8.69
N LEU A 80 -0.21 12.46 -8.05
CA LEU A 80 1.09 12.31 -8.73
C LEU A 80 1.04 11.22 -9.80
N GLN A 81 0.38 10.09 -9.53
CA GLN A 81 0.20 9.01 -10.51
C GLN A 81 -0.62 9.49 -11.72
N SER A 82 -1.71 10.23 -11.49
CA SER A 82 -2.48 10.86 -12.57
C SER A 82 -1.65 11.84 -13.38
N LEU A 83 -0.85 12.69 -12.75
CA LEU A 83 0.04 13.62 -13.44
C LEU A 83 1.02 12.88 -14.36
N ILE A 84 1.64 11.79 -13.91
CA ILE A 84 2.51 10.95 -14.75
C ILE A 84 1.71 10.41 -15.96
N SER A 85 0.52 9.86 -15.71
CA SER A 85 -0.30 9.28 -16.79
C SER A 85 -0.69 10.30 -17.86
N GLN A 86 -0.80 11.58 -17.48
CA GLN A 86 -1.16 12.68 -18.35
C GLN A 86 0.03 13.55 -18.75
N GLN A 87 1.27 13.14 -18.46
CA GLN A 87 2.47 13.96 -18.69
C GLN A 87 2.54 14.49 -20.13
N GLN A 88 2.39 13.60 -21.12
CA GLN A 88 2.49 13.97 -22.53
C GLN A 88 1.33 14.86 -22.97
N ASN A 89 0.12 14.55 -22.52
CA ASN A 89 -1.08 15.35 -22.80
C ASN A 89 -0.96 16.77 -22.23
N LEU A 90 -0.46 16.90 -21.00
CA LEU A 90 -0.20 18.18 -20.37
C LEU A 90 0.91 18.95 -21.10
N LYS A 91 2.02 18.29 -21.47
CA LYS A 91 3.09 18.96 -22.23
C LYS A 91 2.58 19.44 -23.59
N LYS A 92 1.76 18.62 -24.28
CA LYS A 92 1.11 18.99 -25.54
C LYS A 92 0.17 20.19 -25.36
N MET A 93 -0.65 20.17 -24.30
CA MET A 93 -1.54 21.27 -23.93
C MET A 93 -0.77 22.59 -23.77
N PHE A 94 0.29 22.61 -22.95
CA PHE A 94 1.08 23.82 -22.66
C PHE A 94 2.01 24.26 -23.81
N SER A 95 2.10 23.47 -24.88
CA SER A 95 2.80 23.83 -26.12
C SER A 95 1.85 24.13 -27.29
N SER A 96 0.54 23.94 -27.11
CA SER A 96 -0.45 24.15 -28.18
C SER A 96 -0.59 25.61 -28.57
N ASP A 97 -1.00 25.85 -29.82
CA ASP A 97 -1.32 27.20 -30.32
C ASP A 97 -2.46 27.84 -29.51
N GLU A 98 -3.46 27.04 -29.13
CA GLU A 98 -4.58 27.47 -28.28
C GLU A 98 -4.08 28.00 -26.92
N TRP A 99 -3.12 27.30 -26.28
CA TRP A 99 -2.46 27.81 -25.07
C TRP A 99 -1.66 29.08 -25.35
N ASN A 100 -0.80 29.07 -26.37
CA ASN A 100 0.10 30.20 -26.68
C ASN A 100 -0.67 31.48 -27.02
N ALA A 101 -1.82 31.37 -27.70
CA ALA A 101 -2.71 32.50 -28.01
C ALA A 101 -3.49 33.02 -26.79
N SER A 102 -3.60 32.24 -25.71
CA SER A 102 -4.39 32.60 -24.54
C SER A 102 -3.76 33.72 -23.69
N LYS A 103 -4.59 34.43 -22.92
CA LYS A 103 -4.09 35.38 -21.91
C LYS A 103 -3.32 34.70 -20.77
N TRP A 104 -3.58 33.41 -20.53
CA TRP A 104 -3.01 32.64 -19.42
C TRP A 104 -1.54 32.28 -19.65
N SER A 105 -1.12 32.08 -20.91
CA SER A 105 0.29 31.85 -21.24
C SER A 105 1.18 33.06 -20.96
N ARG A 106 0.60 34.27 -20.96
CA ARG A 106 1.30 35.54 -20.76
C ARG A 106 1.48 35.89 -19.29
N LYS A 107 0.61 35.37 -18.41
CA LYS A 107 0.69 35.60 -16.97
C LYS A 107 1.88 34.88 -16.34
N GLN A 108 2.41 35.43 -15.25
CA GLN A 108 3.59 34.88 -14.58
C GLN A 108 3.35 33.48 -14.02
N ASP A 109 2.21 33.25 -13.38
CA ASP A 109 1.79 31.95 -12.86
C ASP A 109 1.64 30.88 -13.96
N GLY A 110 1.16 31.26 -15.14
CA GLY A 110 1.12 30.40 -16.32
C GLY A 110 2.50 30.04 -16.86
N LYS A 111 3.43 31.02 -16.93
CA LYS A 111 4.84 30.79 -17.31
C LYS A 111 5.55 29.88 -16.32
N ASP A 112 5.35 30.12 -15.02
CA ASP A 112 5.95 29.32 -13.95
C ASP A 112 5.43 27.89 -13.97
N THR A 113 4.12 27.70 -14.19
CA THR A 113 3.51 26.37 -14.34
C THR A 113 4.04 25.65 -15.57
N LYS A 114 4.22 26.35 -16.71
CA LYS A 114 4.87 25.77 -17.89
C LYS A 114 6.29 25.34 -17.56
N LYS A 115 7.11 26.21 -16.96
CA LYS A 115 8.50 25.87 -16.57
C LYS A 115 8.56 24.60 -15.70
N LYS A 116 7.69 24.52 -14.69
CA LYS A 116 7.50 23.36 -13.81
C LYS A 116 7.14 22.08 -14.58
N LEU A 117 6.18 22.17 -15.50
CA LEU A 117 5.75 21.04 -16.33
C LEU A 117 6.84 20.52 -17.27
N PHE A 118 7.76 21.39 -17.70
CA PHE A 118 8.89 21.02 -18.57
C PHE A 118 10.16 20.64 -17.77
N ASP A 119 10.11 20.64 -16.45
CA ASP A 119 11.19 20.13 -15.60
C ASP A 119 11.25 18.59 -15.66
N ASN A 120 12.27 18.06 -16.35
CA ASN A 120 12.48 16.62 -16.45
C ASN A 120 12.86 15.98 -15.10
N LEU A 121 13.49 16.73 -14.19
CA LEU A 121 13.82 16.22 -12.86
C LEU A 121 12.55 16.02 -12.02
N PHE A 122 11.57 16.92 -12.13
CA PHE A 122 10.26 16.76 -11.50
C PHE A 122 9.63 15.42 -11.92
N TRP A 123 9.53 15.13 -13.22
CA TRP A 123 8.92 13.88 -13.68
C TRP A 123 9.67 12.62 -13.20
N LYS A 124 11.01 12.67 -13.20
CA LYS A 124 11.84 11.58 -12.69
C LYS A 124 11.58 11.32 -11.20
N LYS A 125 11.56 12.38 -10.38
CA LYS A 125 11.26 12.29 -8.94
C LYS A 125 9.82 11.83 -8.68
N THR A 126 8.85 12.35 -9.43
CA THR A 126 7.44 11.95 -9.31
C THR A 126 7.27 10.46 -9.62
N THR A 127 7.96 9.96 -10.65
CA THR A 127 7.96 8.53 -11.00
C THR A 127 8.57 7.67 -9.90
N GLU A 128 9.66 8.15 -9.29
CA GLU A 128 10.29 7.48 -8.15
C GLU A 128 9.35 7.41 -6.94
N ILE A 129 8.66 8.50 -6.61
CA ILE A 129 7.70 8.55 -5.50
C ILE A 129 6.55 7.56 -5.71
N VAL A 130 5.97 7.52 -6.92
CA VAL A 130 4.85 6.62 -7.21
C VAL A 130 5.28 5.16 -7.09
N LYS A 131 6.50 4.79 -7.51
CA LYS A 131 7.03 3.44 -7.33
C LYS A 131 7.15 3.02 -5.86
N VAL A 132 7.46 3.97 -4.98
CA VAL A 132 7.58 3.71 -3.53
C VAL A 132 6.22 3.66 -2.85
N ALA A 133 5.31 4.57 -3.21
CA ALA A 133 4.01 4.69 -2.55
C ALA A 133 2.98 3.65 -3.05
N GLU A 134 3.04 3.26 -4.32
CA GLU A 134 2.06 2.35 -4.92
C GLU A 134 1.91 1.01 -4.17
N PRO A 135 2.99 0.32 -3.77
CA PRO A 135 2.86 -0.92 -3.00
C PRO A 135 2.11 -0.70 -1.67
N LEU A 136 2.42 0.36 -0.93
CA LEU A 136 1.74 0.69 0.33
C LEU A 136 0.27 1.10 0.12
N VAL A 137 -0.03 1.86 -0.94
CA VAL A 137 -1.42 2.21 -1.31
C VAL A 137 -2.23 0.95 -1.67
N LYS A 138 -1.60 -0.08 -2.26
CA LYS A 138 -2.26 -1.38 -2.50
C LYS A 138 -2.57 -2.10 -1.18
N VAL A 139 -1.66 -2.07 -0.20
CA VAL A 139 -1.96 -2.64 1.13
C VAL A 139 -3.05 -1.83 1.83
N LEU A 140 -3.01 -0.51 1.75
CA LEU A 140 -4.07 0.36 2.31
C LEU A 140 -5.45 -0.03 1.77
N ARG A 141 -5.58 -0.19 0.44
CA ARG A 141 -6.84 -0.64 -0.18
C ARG A 141 -7.27 -2.04 0.23
N LEU A 142 -6.32 -2.92 0.54
CA LEU A 142 -6.61 -4.27 1.02
C LEU A 142 -7.24 -4.24 2.42
N VAL A 143 -6.68 -3.45 3.33
CA VAL A 143 -7.11 -3.43 4.74
C VAL A 143 -8.32 -2.53 4.99
N ASP A 144 -8.59 -1.60 4.06
CA ASP A 144 -9.72 -0.67 4.12
C ASP A 144 -10.93 -1.17 3.30
N GLY A 145 -10.78 -2.32 2.62
CA GLY A 145 -11.86 -2.97 1.89
C GLY A 145 -12.70 -3.90 2.76
N GLU A 146 -13.84 -4.36 2.22
CA GLU A 146 -14.77 -5.26 2.91
C GLU A 146 -14.25 -6.70 3.10
N LYS A 147 -13.08 -7.02 2.53
CA LYS A 147 -12.49 -8.37 2.61
C LYS A 147 -11.79 -8.56 3.95
N LEU A 148 -11.79 -9.80 4.42
CA LEU A 148 -11.14 -10.19 5.67
C LEU A 148 -9.60 -10.11 5.54
N ALA A 149 -9.05 -8.94 5.86
CA ALA A 149 -7.66 -8.59 5.59
C ALA A 149 -6.64 -9.18 6.58
N MET A 150 -7.08 -9.66 7.75
CA MET A 150 -6.18 -10.13 8.83
C MET A 150 -5.22 -11.24 8.37
N GLY A 151 -5.71 -12.19 7.56
CA GLY A 151 -4.88 -13.27 7.01
C GLY A 151 -3.99 -12.85 5.83
N TYR A 152 -4.11 -11.61 5.36
CA TYR A 152 -3.39 -11.11 4.18
C TYR A 152 -2.40 -9.99 4.49
N ILE A 153 -2.64 -9.21 5.53
CA ILE A 153 -1.88 -7.98 5.79
C ILE A 153 -0.38 -8.22 5.94
N TYR A 154 0.04 -9.27 6.64
CA TYR A 154 1.47 -9.60 6.82
C TYR A 154 2.15 -9.82 5.48
N GLY A 155 1.65 -10.77 4.67
CA GLY A 155 2.21 -11.06 3.35
C GLY A 155 2.08 -9.89 2.37
N ALA A 156 1.04 -9.06 2.49
CA ALA A 156 0.88 -7.86 1.69
C ALA A 156 1.93 -6.78 2.03
N MET A 157 2.26 -6.61 3.31
CA MET A 157 3.31 -5.70 3.76
C MET A 157 4.70 -6.19 3.35
N ASP A 158 4.97 -7.48 3.49
CA ASP A 158 6.23 -8.07 3.05
C ASP A 158 6.43 -7.91 1.53
N GLN A 159 5.40 -8.27 0.74
CA GLN A 159 5.41 -8.03 -0.70
C GLN A 159 5.54 -6.54 -1.07
N ALA A 160 5.00 -5.63 -0.26
CA ALA A 160 5.16 -4.21 -0.48
C ALA A 160 6.61 -3.75 -0.30
N LYS A 161 7.30 -4.23 0.75
CA LYS A 161 8.74 -4.02 0.95
C LYS A 161 9.55 -4.57 -0.22
N GLU A 162 9.24 -5.79 -0.67
CA GLU A 162 9.92 -6.44 -1.79
C GLU A 162 9.75 -5.66 -3.11
N ASN A 163 8.54 -5.18 -3.40
CA ASN A 163 8.28 -4.35 -4.56
C ASN A 163 9.10 -3.05 -4.54
N ILE A 164 9.29 -2.44 -3.36
CA ILE A 164 10.15 -1.25 -3.21
C ILE A 164 11.63 -1.61 -3.46
N ARG A 165 12.10 -2.74 -2.93
CA ARG A 165 13.48 -3.23 -3.15
C ARG A 165 13.78 -3.41 -4.63
N VAL A 166 12.89 -4.13 -5.34
CA VAL A 166 12.97 -4.36 -6.79
C VAL A 166 12.90 -3.05 -7.58
N ALA A 167 12.01 -2.12 -7.20
CA ALA A 167 11.90 -0.82 -7.86
C ALA A 167 13.21 -0.02 -7.79
N TYR A 168 14.00 -0.22 -6.75
CA TYR A 168 15.33 0.37 -6.56
C TYR A 168 16.49 -0.49 -7.05
N LYS A 169 16.22 -1.62 -7.72
CA LYS A 169 17.24 -2.55 -8.24
C LYS A 169 18.24 -2.94 -7.15
N ASP A 170 17.73 -3.31 -5.99
CA ASP A 170 18.52 -3.82 -4.85
C ASP A 170 19.51 -2.81 -4.25
N ARG A 171 19.37 -1.52 -4.57
CA ARG A 171 20.19 -0.46 -3.99
C ARG A 171 19.74 -0.13 -2.57
N VAL A 172 20.33 -0.79 -1.58
CA VAL A 172 20.05 -0.63 -0.13
C VAL A 172 20.04 0.84 0.30
N THR A 173 20.97 1.65 -0.20
CA THR A 173 21.07 3.09 0.14
C THR A 173 19.83 3.90 -0.27
N LYS A 174 19.00 3.37 -1.17
CA LYS A 174 17.76 4.01 -1.62
C LYS A 174 16.53 3.49 -0.88
N TYR A 175 16.34 2.17 -0.80
CA TYR A 175 15.16 1.60 -0.16
C TYR A 175 15.28 1.43 1.36
N GLY A 176 16.50 1.30 1.90
CA GLY A 176 16.75 1.10 3.33
C GLY A 176 16.10 2.18 4.20
N PRO A 177 16.29 3.50 3.91
CA PRO A 177 15.63 4.57 4.66
C PRO A 177 14.10 4.63 4.51
N ILE A 178 13.52 3.90 3.56
CA ILE A 178 12.07 3.74 3.40
C ILE A 178 11.60 2.54 4.21
N TRP A 179 12.32 1.41 4.12
CA TRP A 179 12.07 0.22 4.92
C TRP A 179 12.15 0.52 6.42
N GLU A 180 13.11 1.33 6.85
CA GLU A 180 13.20 1.74 8.26
C GLU A 180 11.92 2.45 8.75
N ILE A 181 11.32 3.31 7.93
CA ILE A 181 10.04 3.96 8.27
C ILE A 181 8.92 2.92 8.36
N ILE A 182 8.85 2.01 7.39
CA ILE A 182 7.85 0.93 7.35
C ILE A 182 8.00 0.03 8.58
N ASP A 183 9.21 -0.42 8.88
CA ASP A 183 9.54 -1.34 9.97
C ASP A 183 9.29 -0.68 11.33
N ASN A 184 9.63 0.59 11.49
CA ASN A 184 9.33 1.34 12.71
C ASN A 184 7.81 1.42 12.98
N ARG A 185 7.00 1.66 11.97
CA ARG A 185 5.53 1.70 12.12
C ARG A 185 4.94 0.30 12.27
N TRP A 186 5.47 -0.68 11.54
CA TRP A 186 5.07 -2.07 11.60
C TRP A 186 5.30 -2.63 13.00
N ASN A 187 6.55 -2.63 13.46
CA ASN A 187 6.94 -3.26 14.72
C ASN A 187 6.34 -2.57 15.95
N ASN A 188 6.30 -1.22 15.95
CA ASN A 188 5.90 -0.48 17.15
C ASN A 188 4.39 -0.20 17.22
N GLN A 189 3.67 -0.22 16.10
CA GLN A 189 2.26 0.16 16.08
C GLN A 189 1.37 -0.97 15.57
N LEU A 190 1.60 -1.46 14.36
CA LEU A 190 0.65 -2.35 13.68
C LEU A 190 0.81 -3.83 14.02
N HIS A 191 2.01 -4.38 13.86
CA HIS A 191 2.27 -5.81 13.95
C HIS A 191 1.89 -6.38 15.31
N ARG A 192 1.23 -7.54 15.28
CA ARG A 192 0.80 -8.30 16.45
C ARG A 192 0.81 -9.77 16.07
N PRO A 193 0.93 -10.69 17.05
CA PRO A 193 0.95 -12.14 16.80
C PRO A 193 -0.20 -12.62 15.92
N ILE A 194 -1.39 -12.03 16.05
CA ILE A 194 -2.57 -12.38 15.25
C ILE A 194 -2.39 -12.14 13.75
N HIS A 195 -1.56 -11.17 13.35
CA HIS A 195 -1.24 -10.93 11.94
C HIS A 195 -0.34 -12.03 11.38
N ALA A 196 0.66 -12.48 12.15
CA ALA A 196 1.53 -13.60 11.82
C ALA A 196 0.76 -14.93 11.79
N ALA A 197 -0.07 -15.19 12.81
CA ALA A 197 -0.94 -16.36 12.85
C ALA A 197 -1.91 -16.40 11.67
N GLY A 198 -2.54 -15.27 11.36
CA GLY A 198 -3.44 -15.13 10.20
C GLY A 198 -2.73 -15.41 8.88
N TYR A 199 -1.50 -14.94 8.73
CA TYR A 199 -0.65 -15.22 7.57
C TYR A 199 -0.33 -16.71 7.45
N PHE A 200 0.13 -17.31 8.55
CA PHE A 200 0.48 -18.71 8.61
C PHE A 200 -0.70 -19.61 8.23
N LEU A 201 -1.88 -19.31 8.76
CA LEU A 201 -3.10 -20.10 8.59
C LEU A 201 -3.82 -19.81 7.27
N ASN A 202 -3.36 -18.84 6.46
CA ASN A 202 -3.96 -18.55 5.17
C ASN A 202 -3.48 -19.58 4.13
N PRO A 203 -4.35 -20.49 3.63
CA PRO A 203 -3.94 -21.54 2.70
C PRO A 203 -3.36 -20.99 1.39
N LYS A 204 -3.82 -19.81 0.97
CA LYS A 204 -3.31 -19.15 -0.24
C LYS A 204 -1.85 -18.75 -0.11
N TYR A 205 -1.37 -18.42 1.09
CA TYR A 205 0.05 -18.16 1.33
C TYR A 205 0.78 -19.43 1.73
N HIS A 206 0.25 -20.17 2.71
CA HIS A 206 0.91 -21.33 3.30
C HIS A 206 1.38 -22.37 2.29
N TYR A 207 0.61 -22.61 1.24
CA TYR A 207 0.92 -23.63 0.22
C TYR A 207 1.55 -23.06 -1.06
N ARG A 208 2.00 -21.80 -1.06
CA ARG A 208 2.83 -21.28 -2.15
C ARG A 208 4.23 -21.88 -2.05
N THR A 209 4.87 -22.04 -3.20
CA THR A 209 6.25 -22.56 -3.31
C THR A 209 7.25 -21.79 -2.44
N GLN A 210 7.07 -20.47 -2.32
CA GLN A 210 7.96 -19.57 -1.56
C GLN A 210 7.65 -19.52 -0.05
N PHE A 211 6.56 -20.13 0.42
CA PHE A 211 6.19 -20.00 1.83
C PHE A 211 7.23 -20.59 2.79
N GLY A 212 8.02 -21.57 2.34
CA GLY A 212 9.13 -22.13 3.13
C GLY A 212 10.22 -21.10 3.46
N GLU A 213 10.44 -20.11 2.59
CA GLU A 213 11.36 -18.99 2.81
C GLU A 213 10.76 -17.97 3.80
N ASP A 214 9.43 -17.84 3.80
CA ASP A 214 8.65 -16.96 4.68
C ASP A 214 8.34 -17.56 6.05
N GLN A 215 8.65 -18.85 6.30
CA GLN A 215 8.50 -19.51 7.60
C GLN A 215 9.57 -19.06 8.61
N THR A 216 9.66 -17.76 8.82
CA THR A 216 10.54 -17.17 9.81
C THR A 216 10.15 -17.63 11.22
N GLY A 217 11.11 -17.56 12.15
CA GLY A 217 10.82 -17.78 13.57
C GLY A 217 9.71 -16.86 14.09
N GLU A 218 9.64 -15.63 13.56
CA GLU A 218 8.59 -14.66 13.88
C GLU A 218 7.18 -15.18 13.55
N VAL A 219 6.96 -15.71 12.35
CA VAL A 219 5.63 -16.17 11.93
C VAL A 219 5.15 -17.35 12.78
N LYS A 220 6.03 -18.30 13.07
CA LYS A 220 5.71 -19.46 13.92
C LYS A 220 5.48 -19.04 15.37
N ASN A 221 6.31 -18.15 15.91
CA ASN A 221 6.12 -17.62 17.27
C ASN A 221 4.79 -16.88 17.38
N GLY A 222 4.44 -16.03 16.41
CA GLY A 222 3.15 -15.35 16.40
C GLY A 222 1.95 -16.29 16.39
N LEU A 223 2.05 -17.44 15.69
CA LEU A 223 1.03 -18.49 15.75
C LEU A 223 0.93 -19.12 17.14
N TYR A 224 2.05 -19.46 17.76
CA TYR A 224 2.05 -20.10 19.08
C TYR A 224 1.59 -19.14 20.19
N GLU A 225 2.01 -17.88 20.17
CA GLU A 225 1.49 -16.85 21.07
C GLU A 225 -0.03 -16.69 20.91
N CYS A 226 -0.56 -16.82 19.68
CA CYS A 226 -2.01 -16.83 19.49
C CYS A 226 -2.68 -18.07 20.07
N LEU A 227 -2.08 -19.24 19.88
CA LEU A 227 -2.60 -20.49 20.41
C LEU A 227 -2.67 -20.47 21.95
N GLU A 228 -1.56 -20.11 22.60
CA GLU A 228 -1.45 -20.01 24.06
C GLU A 228 -2.46 -19.04 24.64
N ARG A 229 -2.68 -17.91 23.94
CA ARG A 229 -3.58 -16.88 24.37
C ARG A 229 -5.07 -17.22 24.17
N MET A 230 -5.42 -17.86 23.05
CA MET A 230 -6.81 -18.15 22.70
C MET A 230 -7.33 -19.44 23.33
N VAL A 231 -6.45 -20.39 23.65
CA VAL A 231 -6.82 -21.71 24.18
C VAL A 231 -6.16 -21.89 25.55
N PRO A 232 -6.83 -21.57 26.67
CA PRO A 232 -6.21 -21.66 27.99
C PRO A 232 -5.91 -23.09 28.47
N ASP A 233 -6.61 -24.10 27.94
CA ASP A 233 -6.43 -25.50 28.33
C ASP A 233 -5.28 -26.14 27.54
N GLU A 234 -4.24 -26.57 28.25
CA GLU A 234 -3.01 -27.13 27.64
C GLU A 234 -3.28 -28.40 26.83
N MET A 235 -4.24 -29.24 27.26
CA MET A 235 -4.59 -30.46 26.53
C MET A 235 -5.29 -30.15 25.21
N GLN A 236 -6.11 -29.10 25.16
CA GLN A 236 -6.68 -28.55 23.93
C GLN A 236 -5.63 -27.88 23.07
N GLN A 237 -4.70 -27.10 23.64
CA GLN A 237 -3.58 -26.52 22.89
C GLN A 237 -2.79 -27.62 22.17
N LEU A 238 -2.47 -28.73 22.86
CA LEU A 238 -1.76 -29.85 22.26
C LEU A 238 -2.55 -30.49 21.09
N LYS A 239 -3.89 -30.59 21.21
CA LYS A 239 -4.74 -31.08 20.11
C LYS A 239 -4.70 -30.14 18.90
N VAL A 240 -4.79 -28.83 19.12
CA VAL A 240 -4.70 -27.82 18.04
C VAL A 240 -3.30 -27.82 17.42
N HIS A 241 -2.25 -27.90 18.23
CA HIS A 241 -0.87 -28.00 17.75
C HIS A 241 -0.69 -29.20 16.81
N ARG A 242 -1.27 -30.36 17.16
CA ARG A 242 -1.24 -31.54 16.25
C ARG A 242 -1.94 -31.25 14.91
N GLN A 243 -3.03 -30.49 14.90
CA GLN A 243 -3.72 -30.07 13.66
C GLN A 243 -2.86 -29.17 12.76
N ILE A 244 -1.98 -28.34 13.34
CA ILE A 244 -1.03 -27.50 12.58
C ILE A 244 -0.14 -28.36 11.68
N ASN A 245 0.25 -29.56 12.11
CA ASN A 245 1.05 -30.47 11.29
C ASN A 245 0.25 -31.04 10.10
N PHE A 246 -1.02 -31.40 10.31
CA PHE A 246 -1.89 -31.87 9.22
C PHE A 246 -2.16 -30.76 8.20
N PHE A 247 -2.41 -29.54 8.69
CA PHE A 247 -2.50 -28.36 7.84
C PHE A 247 -1.21 -28.18 7.06
N SER A 248 -0.06 -28.08 7.72
CA SER A 248 1.20 -27.74 7.06
C SER A 248 1.61 -28.75 5.99
N ARG A 249 1.34 -30.04 6.23
CA ARG A 249 1.66 -31.12 5.28
C ARG A 249 0.57 -31.37 4.25
N ALA A 250 -0.54 -30.63 4.29
CA ALA A 250 -1.73 -30.89 3.47
C ALA A 250 -2.17 -32.36 3.54
N THR A 251 -2.28 -32.93 4.75
CA THR A 251 -2.72 -34.31 4.96
C THR A 251 -4.13 -34.36 5.56
N GLY A 252 -4.75 -35.54 5.56
CA GLY A 252 -6.14 -35.71 6.01
C GLY A 252 -7.11 -34.89 5.16
N THR A 253 -8.02 -34.15 5.81
CA THR A 253 -9.02 -33.31 5.13
C THR A 253 -8.39 -32.14 4.36
N PHE A 254 -7.27 -31.59 4.84
CA PHE A 254 -6.53 -30.50 4.16
C PHE A 254 -5.87 -30.94 2.84
N GLY A 255 -5.69 -32.25 2.65
CA GLY A 255 -5.11 -32.86 1.45
C GLY A 255 -6.09 -33.20 0.34
N LYS A 256 -7.40 -33.16 0.61
CA LYS A 256 -8.44 -33.48 -0.38
C LYS A 256 -8.42 -32.50 -1.56
N ASN A 257 -8.81 -32.97 -2.74
CA ASN A 257 -8.84 -32.14 -3.96
C ASN A 257 -9.72 -30.88 -3.80
N LEU A 258 -10.88 -31.01 -3.15
CA LEU A 258 -11.74 -29.88 -2.85
C LEU A 258 -11.02 -28.83 -1.99
N ALA A 259 -10.32 -29.26 -0.93
CA ALA A 259 -9.56 -28.37 -0.07
C ALA A 259 -8.41 -27.69 -0.82
N LYS A 260 -7.80 -28.34 -1.82
CA LYS A 260 -6.75 -27.75 -2.68
C LYS A 260 -7.30 -26.68 -3.61
N ILE A 261 -8.45 -26.93 -4.24
CA ILE A 261 -9.13 -25.96 -5.12
C ILE A 261 -9.56 -24.73 -4.29
N ALA A 262 -10.16 -24.96 -3.12
CA ALA A 262 -10.65 -23.92 -2.21
C ALA A 262 -9.57 -22.89 -1.81
N ARG A 263 -8.28 -23.28 -1.73
CA ARG A 263 -7.16 -22.38 -1.32
C ARG A 263 -7.09 -21.09 -2.12
N ASN A 264 -7.51 -21.13 -3.39
CA ASN A 264 -7.40 -20.00 -4.31
C ASN A 264 -8.74 -19.33 -4.61
N VAL A 265 -9.85 -19.96 -4.22
CA VAL A 265 -11.22 -19.51 -4.52
C VAL A 265 -11.87 -18.90 -3.29
N ASP A 266 -11.71 -19.56 -2.14
CA ASP A 266 -12.36 -19.16 -0.91
C ASP A 266 -11.54 -18.10 -0.16
N GLN A 267 -12.24 -17.16 0.47
CA GLN A 267 -11.62 -16.15 1.33
C GLN A 267 -11.58 -16.65 2.78
N PRO A 268 -10.40 -16.68 3.42
CA PRO A 268 -10.27 -17.04 4.83
C PRO A 268 -11.24 -16.23 5.70
N GLY A 269 -12.04 -16.92 6.51
CA GLY A 269 -12.97 -16.35 7.48
C GLY A 269 -14.33 -15.88 6.93
N LYS A 270 -14.60 -16.02 5.63
CA LYS A 270 -15.95 -15.78 5.10
C LYS A 270 -16.87 -16.84 5.68
N LYS A 271 -17.84 -16.42 6.53
CA LYS A 271 -18.81 -17.35 7.12
C LYS A 271 -19.66 -17.97 6.00
N PHE A 272 -19.81 -19.29 6.05
CA PHE A 272 -20.78 -20.04 5.27
C PHE A 272 -22.18 -19.85 5.88
#